data_AF-A0A2T2UZC3-F1
#
_entry.id   AF-A0A2T2UZC3-F1
#
_cell.length_a   1.000
_cell.length_b   1.000
_cell.length_c   1.000
_cell.angle_alpha   90.00
_cell.angle_beta   90.00
_cell.angle_gamma   90.00
#
_symmetry.space_group_name_H-M   'P 1'
#
loop_
_entity.id
_entity.type
_entity.pdbx_description
1 polymer ?
#
loop_
_entity_poly.entity_id
_entity_poly.type
_entity_poly.pdbx_seq_one_letter_code
_entity_poly.pdbx_strand_id
1 'polypeptide(L)'
;MPSPSAHSATDALRAAHRRLWMAAAVSTGASAVLLPLAYLLPAPAWERAVLGGLAVLYLACKSYRLYRARRTVRRLRLERCFIGHSFSGHQLRRCLQQRGHLWAHSYTVRALRRLRARPSPSLLVTSEKRERVRAEYRCALEGLCPPRLCAELPLGLLLAGSVLFAGAAAGSGGGLRVGGVCALVLVGAEGAQALCCYRARNAFARLASALADWTLARSVYDLLHGRAPGSYRHTPLYRAPAWFAGPAPARGPALSEVSSASSSAAERHAA
;
A
#
# COMPACT_ATOMS: atom_id res chain seq x y z
N MET A 1 -12.43 -13.79 -0.23
CA MET A 1 -13.50 -12.78 -0.03
C MET A 1 -13.00 -11.40 -0.43
N PRO A 2 -13.66 -10.71 -1.39
CA PRO A 2 -13.32 -9.35 -1.77
C PRO A 2 -13.68 -8.35 -0.66
N SER A 3 -12.92 -7.26 -0.54
CA SER A 3 -13.21 -6.15 0.38
C SER A 3 -13.68 -4.92 -0.41
N PRO A 4 -14.98 -4.56 -0.38
CA PRO A 4 -15.50 -3.42 -1.13
C PRO A 4 -14.92 -2.10 -0.63
N SER A 5 -14.65 -1.97 0.67
CA SER A 5 -14.03 -0.79 1.28
C SER A 5 -12.55 -0.64 0.91
N ALA A 6 -11.80 -1.74 0.83
CA ALA A 6 -10.42 -1.69 0.35
C ALA A 6 -10.36 -1.42 -1.17
N HIS A 7 -11.31 -1.95 -1.94
CA HIS A 7 -11.42 -1.70 -3.38
C HIS A 7 -11.69 -0.22 -3.67
N SER A 8 -12.70 0.37 -3.03
CA SER A 8 -13.02 1.80 -3.20
C SER A 8 -11.86 2.71 -2.75
N ALA A 9 -11.15 2.34 -1.67
CA ALA A 9 -9.97 3.06 -1.22
C ALA A 9 -8.81 2.98 -2.22
N THR A 10 -8.58 1.82 -2.87
CA THR A 10 -7.57 1.72 -3.94
C THR A 10 -7.92 2.58 -5.15
N ASP A 11 -9.21 2.66 -5.50
CA ASP A 11 -9.66 3.49 -6.63
C ASP A 11 -9.52 4.98 -6.34
N ALA A 12 -9.87 5.42 -5.13
CA ALA A 12 -9.63 6.78 -4.68
C ALA A 12 -8.14 7.14 -4.72
N LEU A 13 -7.27 6.22 -4.26
CA LEU A 13 -5.82 6.43 -4.28
C LEU A 13 -5.25 6.49 -5.71
N ARG A 14 -5.79 5.67 -6.62
CA ARG A 14 -5.42 5.67 -8.04
C ARG A 14 -5.87 6.95 -8.74
N ALA A 15 -7.09 7.41 -8.47
CA ALA A 15 -7.61 8.67 -9.01
C ALA A 15 -6.76 9.85 -8.53
N ALA A 16 -6.38 9.87 -7.25
CA ALA A 16 -5.50 10.91 -6.70
C ALA A 16 -4.10 10.90 -7.35
N HIS A 17 -3.51 9.72 -7.57
CA HIS A 17 -2.23 9.60 -8.28
C HIS A 17 -2.29 10.00 -9.76
N ARG A 18 -3.41 9.75 -10.44
CA ARG A 18 -3.63 10.25 -11.82
C ARG A 18 -3.69 11.77 -11.85
N ARG A 19 -4.36 12.40 -10.89
CA ARG A 19 -4.40 13.86 -10.76
C ARG A 19 -3.01 14.44 -10.46
N LEU A 20 -2.24 13.77 -9.59
CA LEU A 20 -0.83 14.12 -9.34
C LEU A 20 0.02 14.03 -10.60
N TRP A 21 -0.19 13.00 -11.42
CA TRP A 21 0.51 12.83 -12.69
C TRP A 21 0.17 13.96 -13.68
N MET A 22 -1.10 14.34 -13.81
CA MET A 22 -1.52 15.47 -14.65
C MET A 22 -0.93 16.79 -14.15
N ALA A 23 -0.98 17.07 -12.84
CA ALA A 23 -0.41 18.28 -12.26
C ALA A 23 1.13 18.35 -12.46
N ALA A 24 1.81 17.21 -12.32
CA ALA A 24 3.24 17.11 -12.63
C ALA A 24 3.53 17.35 -14.12
N ALA A 25 2.68 16.85 -15.02
CA ALA A 25 2.84 17.06 -16.47
C ALA A 25 2.65 18.54 -16.86
N VAL A 26 1.65 19.21 -16.29
CA VAL A 26 1.40 20.65 -16.52
C VAL A 26 2.57 21.48 -16.00
N SER A 27 3.05 21.21 -14.78
CA SER A 27 4.22 21.92 -14.23
C SER A 27 5.50 21.67 -15.00
N THR A 28 5.76 20.45 -15.50
CA THR A 28 6.90 20.19 -16.40
C THR A 28 6.80 20.99 -17.70
N GLY A 29 5.60 21.08 -18.29
CA GLY A 29 5.37 21.88 -19.50
C GLY A 29 5.64 23.36 -19.25
N ALA A 30 5.12 23.91 -18.15
CA ALA A 30 5.37 25.30 -17.76
C ALA A 30 6.86 25.59 -17.55
N SER A 31 7.60 24.70 -16.88
CA SER A 31 9.05 24.86 -16.68
C SER A 31 9.87 24.75 -17.97
N ALA A 32 9.42 23.93 -18.93
CA ALA A 32 10.09 23.80 -20.22
C ALA A 32 9.94 25.07 -21.09
N VAL A 33 8.81 25.79 -20.96
CA VAL A 33 8.59 27.08 -21.62
C VAL A 33 9.37 28.21 -20.94
N LEU A 34 9.60 28.11 -19.63
CA LEU A 34 10.39 29.08 -18.86
C LEU A 34 11.89 29.05 -19.19
N LEU A 35 12.43 27.89 -19.56
CA LEU A 35 13.84 27.71 -19.93
C LEU A 35 14.29 28.66 -21.06
N PRO A 36 13.67 28.67 -22.25
CA PRO A 36 14.04 29.60 -23.32
C PRO A 36 13.74 31.07 -22.95
N LEU A 37 12.68 31.33 -22.17
CA LEU A 37 12.35 32.66 -21.66
C LEU A 37 13.46 33.23 -20.77
N ALA A 38 14.07 32.40 -19.92
CA ALA A 38 15.20 32.79 -19.07
C ALA A 38 16.44 33.23 -19.86
N TYR A 39 16.67 32.66 -21.05
CA TYR A 39 17.79 33.05 -21.93
C TYR A 39 17.50 34.31 -22.76
N LEU A 40 16.23 34.66 -22.96
CA LEU A 40 15.79 35.84 -23.71
C LEU A 40 15.66 37.10 -22.84
N LEU A 41 15.69 36.96 -21.52
CA LEU A 41 15.60 38.08 -20.58
C LEU A 41 16.88 38.94 -20.58
N PRO A 42 16.76 40.28 -20.60
CA PRO A 42 17.90 41.20 -20.51
C PRO A 42 18.42 41.29 -19.05
N ALA A 43 18.87 40.15 -18.51
CA ALA A 43 19.47 40.04 -17.18
C ALA A 43 21.00 39.83 -17.29
N PRO A 44 21.80 40.13 -16.27
CA PRO A 44 23.22 39.77 -16.25
C PRO A 44 23.43 38.25 -16.36
N ALA A 45 24.56 37.82 -16.93
CA ALA A 45 24.83 36.42 -17.24
C ALA A 45 24.73 35.47 -16.03
N TRP A 46 25.10 35.95 -14.84
CA TRP A 46 25.02 35.18 -13.60
C TRP A 46 23.56 34.93 -13.17
N GLU A 47 22.65 35.89 -13.34
CA GLU A 47 21.22 35.70 -13.03
C GLU A 47 20.57 34.70 -14.00
N ARG A 48 20.93 34.76 -15.29
CA ARG A 48 20.46 33.78 -16.29
C ARG A 48 20.94 32.36 -15.96
N ALA A 49 22.19 32.22 -15.52
CA ALA A 49 22.75 30.93 -15.11
C ALA A 49 22.04 30.36 -13.87
N VAL A 50 21.73 31.20 -12.86
CA VAL A 50 20.98 30.79 -11.66
C VAL A 50 19.55 30.39 -12.02
N LEU A 51 18.84 31.20 -12.81
CA LEU A 51 17.48 30.91 -13.29
C LEU A 51 17.42 29.63 -14.11
N GLY A 52 18.36 29.45 -15.05
CA GLY A 52 18.48 28.24 -15.84
C GLY A 52 18.77 27.01 -14.98
N GLY A 53 19.70 27.11 -14.02
CA GLY A 53 20.01 26.04 -13.07
C GLY A 53 18.81 25.64 -12.21
N LEU A 54 18.07 26.62 -11.68
CA LEU A 54 16.84 26.38 -10.91
C LEU A 54 15.75 25.72 -11.77
N ALA A 55 15.56 26.19 -13.00
CA ALA A 55 14.58 25.61 -13.93
C ALA A 55 14.91 24.15 -14.27
N VAL A 56 16.19 23.83 -14.51
CA VAL A 56 16.66 22.46 -14.78
C VAL A 56 16.49 21.57 -13.54
N LEU A 57 16.86 22.05 -12.36
CA LEU A 57 16.68 21.30 -11.11
C LEU A 57 15.19 21.00 -10.85
N TYR A 58 14.33 22.00 -11.05
CA TYR A 58 12.89 21.85 -10.91
C TYR A 58 12.31 20.85 -11.92
N LEU A 59 12.75 20.90 -13.19
CA LEU A 59 12.39 19.94 -14.22
C LEU A 59 12.82 18.50 -13.86
N ALA A 60 14.04 18.34 -13.33
CA ALA A 60 14.56 17.04 -12.86
C ALA A 60 13.71 16.49 -11.70
N CYS A 61 13.35 17.32 -10.73
CA CYS A 61 12.48 16.92 -9.62
C CYS A 61 11.09 16.50 -10.11
N LYS A 62 10.47 17.30 -10.99
CA LYS A 62 9.12 17.01 -11.52
C LYS A 62 9.09 15.78 -12.41
N SER A 63 10.09 15.59 -13.27
CA SER A 63 10.19 14.40 -14.12
C SER A 63 10.35 13.11 -13.31
N TYR A 64 11.15 13.13 -12.23
CA TYR A 64 11.25 12.02 -11.29
C TYR A 64 9.89 11.71 -10.63
N ARG A 65 9.13 12.74 -10.23
CA ARG A 65 7.77 12.54 -9.68
C ARG A 65 6.81 11.96 -10.71
N LEU A 66 6.87 12.43 -11.95
CA LEU A 66 6.02 11.95 -13.03
C LEU A 66 6.28 10.47 -13.31
N TYR A 67 7.56 10.06 -13.34
CA TYR A 67 7.96 8.66 -13.42
C TYR A 67 7.46 7.84 -12.22
N ARG A 68 7.67 8.35 -11.00
CA ARG A 68 7.22 7.68 -9.76
C ARG A 68 5.70 7.51 -9.74
N ALA A 69 4.93 8.53 -10.09
CA ALA A 69 3.46 8.50 -10.14
C ALA A 69 2.96 7.48 -11.19
N ARG A 70 3.60 7.41 -12.36
CA ARG A 70 3.26 6.41 -13.38
C ARG A 70 3.52 4.99 -12.87
N ARG A 71 4.66 4.78 -12.20
CA ARG A 71 5.01 3.48 -11.60
C ARG A 71 4.05 3.09 -10.47
N THR A 72 3.64 4.02 -9.61
CA THR A 72 2.67 3.74 -8.54
C THR A 72 1.29 3.45 -9.09
N VAL A 73 0.81 4.15 -10.13
CA VAL A 73 -0.47 3.84 -10.79
C VAL A 73 -0.48 2.44 -11.38
N ARG A 74 0.62 2.00 -12.02
CA ARG A 74 0.76 0.62 -12.52
C ARG A 74 0.68 -0.40 -11.38
N ARG A 75 1.40 -0.15 -10.28
CA ARG A 75 1.38 -1.00 -9.07
C ARG A 75 0.00 -1.05 -8.42
N LEU A 76 -0.71 0.06 -8.33
CA LEU A 76 -2.08 0.12 -7.80
C LEU A 76 -3.07 -0.69 -8.65
N ARG A 77 -2.81 -0.91 -9.94
CA ARG A 77 -3.62 -1.84 -10.75
C ARG A 77 -3.49 -3.27 -10.22
N LEU A 78 -2.26 -3.71 -9.94
CA LEU A 78 -2.00 -5.04 -9.39
C LEU A 78 -2.66 -5.21 -8.02
N GLU A 79 -2.53 -4.22 -7.13
CA GLU A 79 -3.20 -4.26 -5.82
C GLU A 79 -4.72 -4.30 -5.95
N ARG A 80 -5.30 -3.51 -6.86
CA ARG A 80 -6.75 -3.53 -7.12
C ARG A 80 -7.21 -4.90 -7.63
N CYS A 81 -6.46 -5.49 -8.55
CA CYS A 81 -6.77 -6.84 -9.05
C CYS A 81 -6.68 -7.88 -7.93
N PHE A 82 -5.67 -7.80 -7.05
CA PHE A 82 -5.56 -8.70 -5.90
C PHE A 82 -6.76 -8.55 -4.93
N ILE A 83 -7.07 -7.32 -4.52
CA ILE A 83 -8.14 -7.03 -3.56
C ILE A 83 -9.53 -7.39 -4.13
N GLY A 84 -9.72 -7.19 -5.44
CA GLY A 84 -10.94 -7.56 -6.13
C GLY A 84 -11.07 -9.06 -6.40
N HIS A 85 -10.00 -9.84 -6.27
CA HIS A 85 -10.03 -11.27 -6.57
C HIS A 85 -10.64 -12.06 -5.41
N SER A 86 -11.60 -12.93 -5.72
CA SER A 86 -12.25 -13.82 -4.76
C SER A 86 -11.36 -15.03 -4.45
N PHE A 87 -10.37 -14.86 -3.57
CA PHE A 87 -9.57 -16.00 -3.13
C PHE A 87 -10.38 -16.96 -2.27
N SER A 88 -10.28 -18.25 -2.57
CA SER A 88 -10.57 -19.30 -1.59
C SER A 88 -9.48 -19.32 -0.51
N GLY A 89 -9.83 -19.78 0.68
CA GLY A 89 -8.89 -19.83 1.80
C GLY A 89 -7.62 -20.61 1.52
N HIS A 90 -7.75 -21.72 0.81
CA HIS A 90 -6.64 -22.55 0.36
C HIS A 90 -5.74 -21.82 -0.66
N GLN A 91 -6.34 -21.11 -1.63
CA GLN A 91 -5.59 -20.36 -2.65
C GLN A 91 -4.76 -19.25 -2.01
N LEU A 92 -5.33 -18.52 -1.04
CA LEU A 92 -4.62 -17.46 -0.32
C LEU A 92 -3.44 -18.03 0.48
N ARG A 93 -3.61 -19.16 1.18
CA ARG A 93 -2.52 -19.82 1.91
C ARG A 93 -1.38 -20.26 0.98
N ARG A 94 -1.70 -20.86 -0.18
CA ARG A 94 -0.70 -21.22 -1.21
C ARG A 94 0.02 -19.97 -1.73
N CYS A 95 -0.70 -18.89 -2.04
CA CYS A 95 -0.11 -17.62 -2.47
C CYS A 95 0.85 -17.03 -1.43
N LEU A 96 0.54 -17.16 -0.13
CA LEU A 96 1.40 -16.68 0.94
C LEU A 96 2.66 -17.53 1.11
N GLN A 97 2.59 -18.84 0.88
CA GLN A 97 3.70 -19.78 1.01
C GLN A 97 4.66 -19.75 -0.18
N GLN A 98 4.14 -19.63 -1.41
CA GLN A 98 4.96 -19.73 -2.62
C GLN A 98 5.61 -18.39 -3.00
N ARG A 99 6.94 -18.38 -3.13
CA ARG A 99 7.72 -17.17 -3.49
C ARG A 99 7.62 -16.79 -4.98
N GLY A 100 7.20 -17.69 -5.87
CA GLY A 100 7.12 -17.51 -7.33
C GLY A 100 5.73 -17.26 -7.92
N HIS A 101 4.75 -16.81 -7.13
CA HIS A 101 3.39 -16.57 -7.63
C HIS A 101 3.26 -15.20 -8.33
N LEU A 102 2.28 -15.05 -9.23
CA LEU A 102 1.89 -13.78 -9.89
C LEU A 102 1.71 -12.60 -8.90
N TRP A 103 1.42 -12.90 -7.63
CA TRP A 103 1.17 -11.91 -6.57
C TRP A 103 2.38 -11.65 -5.67
N ALA A 104 3.55 -12.23 -5.98
CA ALA A 104 4.77 -12.04 -5.20
C ALA A 104 5.19 -10.57 -5.08
N HIS A 105 4.87 -9.76 -6.10
CA HIS A 105 5.15 -8.33 -6.14
C HIS A 105 4.07 -7.46 -5.49
N SER A 106 2.97 -8.03 -4.99
CA SER A 106 1.96 -7.24 -4.32
C SER A 106 2.40 -6.89 -2.89
N TYR A 107 2.24 -5.62 -2.56
CA TYR A 107 2.56 -5.08 -1.24
C TYR A 107 1.59 -5.62 -0.19
N THR A 108 0.33 -5.85 -0.56
CA THR A 108 -0.67 -6.50 0.28
C THR A 108 -0.25 -7.91 0.68
N VAL A 109 0.20 -8.75 -0.27
CA VAL A 109 0.71 -10.11 0.03
C VAL A 109 1.97 -10.05 0.87
N ARG A 110 2.88 -9.11 0.60
CA ARG A 110 4.08 -8.91 1.42
C ARG A 110 3.74 -8.55 2.87
N ALA A 111 2.74 -7.68 3.09
CA ALA A 111 2.23 -7.34 4.42
C ALA A 111 1.62 -8.56 5.11
N LEU A 112 0.77 -9.31 4.41
CA LEU A 112 0.15 -10.54 4.93
C LEU A 112 1.18 -11.60 5.32
N ARG A 113 2.25 -11.76 4.54
CA ARG A 113 3.37 -12.67 4.89
C ARG A 113 4.06 -12.24 6.17
N ARG A 114 4.30 -10.94 6.36
CA ARG A 114 4.89 -10.39 7.59
C ARG A 114 3.98 -10.61 8.80
N LEU A 115 2.69 -10.33 8.66
CA LEU A 115 1.69 -10.56 9.70
C LEU A 115 1.58 -12.04 10.07
N ARG A 116 1.67 -12.95 9.10
CA ARG A 116 1.70 -14.39 9.36
C ARG A 116 2.97 -14.84 10.07
N ALA A 117 4.12 -14.24 9.74
CA ALA A 117 5.39 -14.56 10.39
C ALA A 117 5.48 -14.00 11.82
N ARG A 118 4.73 -12.94 12.14
CA ARG A 118 4.69 -12.29 13.45
C ARG A 118 3.24 -12.20 13.95
N PRO A 119 2.64 -13.32 14.40
CA PRO A 119 1.27 -13.30 14.89
C PRO A 119 1.16 -12.42 16.13
N SER A 120 0.11 -11.61 16.19
CA SER A 120 -0.19 -10.79 17.36
C SER A 120 -0.61 -11.68 18.55
N PRO A 121 -0.13 -11.42 19.78
CA PRO A 121 -0.54 -12.19 20.95
C PRO A 121 -2.07 -12.20 21.11
N SER A 122 -2.61 -13.37 21.47
CA SER A 122 -4.06 -13.59 21.61
C SER A 122 -4.71 -12.68 22.65
N LEU A 123 -3.95 -12.26 23.66
CA LEU A 123 -4.40 -11.45 24.79
C LEU A 123 -4.54 -9.94 24.50
N LEU A 124 -4.03 -9.45 23.37
CA LEU A 124 -4.14 -8.01 23.07
C LEU A 124 -5.60 -7.60 22.83
N VAL A 125 -5.93 -6.38 23.27
CA VAL A 125 -7.21 -5.74 22.99
C VAL A 125 -7.41 -5.62 21.48
N THR A 126 -8.65 -5.73 21.01
CA THR A 126 -8.99 -5.67 19.58
C THR A 126 -8.53 -4.38 18.91
N SER A 127 -8.55 -3.25 19.63
CA SER A 127 -8.02 -1.95 19.18
C SER A 127 -6.51 -2.00 18.94
N GLU A 128 -5.73 -2.50 19.90
CA GLU A 128 -4.27 -2.61 19.79
C GLU A 128 -3.84 -3.55 18.66
N LYS A 129 -4.56 -4.67 18.49
CA LYS A 129 -4.37 -5.59 17.36
C LYS A 129 -4.57 -4.87 16.03
N ARG A 130 -5.65 -4.08 15.92
CA ARG A 130 -5.95 -3.27 14.73
C ARG A 130 -4.86 -2.26 14.43
N GLU A 131 -4.33 -1.59 15.45
CA GLU A 131 -3.26 -0.61 15.27
C GLU A 131 -1.95 -1.26 14.81
N ARG A 132 -1.56 -2.40 15.38
CA ARG A 132 -0.37 -3.14 14.94
C ARG A 132 -0.48 -3.60 13.48
N VAL A 133 -1.63 -4.19 13.13
CA VAL A 133 -1.90 -4.63 11.75
C VAL A 133 -1.89 -3.43 10.80
N ARG A 134 -2.52 -2.31 11.18
CA ARG A 134 -2.52 -1.07 10.41
C ARG A 134 -1.10 -0.51 10.23
N ALA A 135 -0.26 -0.57 11.26
CA ALA A 135 1.13 -0.14 11.20
C ALA A 135 1.95 -0.99 10.22
N GLU A 136 1.80 -2.32 10.27
CA GLU A 136 2.45 -3.22 9.31
C GLU A 136 2.01 -2.95 7.86
N TYR A 137 0.72 -2.69 7.63
CA TYR A 137 0.23 -2.27 6.32
C TYR A 137 0.81 -0.93 5.88
N ARG A 138 0.91 0.05 6.78
CA ARG A 138 1.54 1.35 6.47
C ARG A 138 3.00 1.17 6.06
N CYS A 139 3.77 0.36 6.80
CA CYS A 139 5.17 0.07 6.50
C CYS A 139 5.33 -0.72 5.19
N ALA A 140 4.48 -1.72 4.94
CA ALA A 140 4.55 -2.50 3.72
C ALA A 140 4.15 -1.68 2.48
N LEU A 141 3.16 -0.81 2.60
CA LEU A 141 2.63 0.01 1.50
C LEU A 141 3.31 1.38 1.38
N GLU A 142 4.34 1.67 2.18
CA GLU A 142 5.00 2.98 2.22
C GLU A 142 5.46 3.47 0.83
N GLY A 143 5.89 2.54 -0.04
CA GLY A 143 6.28 2.85 -1.42
C GLY A 143 5.14 3.41 -2.30
N LEU A 144 3.88 3.24 -1.89
CA LEU A 144 2.68 3.81 -2.54
C LEU A 144 2.24 5.14 -1.91
N CYS A 145 2.82 5.52 -0.77
CA CYS A 145 2.50 6.77 -0.09
C CYS A 145 3.25 7.94 -0.77
N PRO A 146 2.57 9.05 -1.08
CA PRO A 146 3.23 10.25 -1.58
C PRO A 146 4.10 10.88 -0.47
N PRO A 147 5.30 11.38 -0.82
CA PRO A 147 6.31 11.80 0.16
C PRO A 147 5.84 12.94 1.06
N ARG A 148 6.15 12.83 2.37
CA ARG A 148 6.42 13.90 3.38
C ARG A 148 6.55 15.32 2.85
N LEU A 149 7.75 15.54 2.35
CA LEU A 149 8.30 16.84 2.08
C LEU A 149 8.05 17.16 0.61
N CYS A 150 7.32 18.24 0.38
CA CYS A 150 7.33 18.90 -0.92
C CYS A 150 8.48 19.88 -0.92
N ALA A 151 9.73 19.39 -0.93
CA ALA A 151 10.92 20.22 -1.13
C ALA A 151 10.86 21.01 -2.45
N GLU A 152 9.98 20.61 -3.36
CA GLU A 152 9.65 21.31 -4.60
C GLU A 152 8.82 22.58 -4.40
N LEU A 153 8.09 22.71 -3.28
CA LEU A 153 7.25 23.88 -3.02
C LEU A 153 8.09 25.16 -2.83
N PRO A 154 9.16 25.17 -2.01
CA PRO A 154 10.05 26.33 -1.96
C PRO A 154 10.79 26.55 -3.29
N LEU A 155 11.18 25.49 -4.00
CA LEU A 155 11.79 25.60 -5.34
C LEU A 155 10.85 26.25 -6.36
N GLY A 156 9.58 25.85 -6.39
CA GLY A 156 8.56 26.41 -7.28
C GLY A 156 8.21 27.84 -6.92
N LEU A 157 8.18 28.19 -5.62
CA LEU A 157 7.99 29.56 -5.15
C LEU A 157 9.19 30.47 -5.49
N LEU A 158 10.41 29.97 -5.33
CA LEU A 158 11.62 30.69 -5.73
C LEU A 158 11.63 30.95 -7.24
N LEU A 159 11.29 29.96 -8.06
CA LEU A 159 11.14 30.10 -9.51
C LEU A 159 10.02 31.08 -9.89
N ALA A 160 8.87 31.04 -9.22
CA ALA A 160 7.78 31.97 -9.48
C ALA A 160 8.18 33.40 -9.12
N GLY A 161 8.84 33.60 -7.98
CA GLY A 161 9.33 34.90 -7.54
C GLY A 161 10.40 35.47 -8.46
N SER A 162 11.33 34.63 -8.93
CA SER A 162 12.40 35.05 -9.83
C SER A 162 11.88 35.42 -11.23
N VAL A 163 10.85 34.71 -11.73
CA VAL A 163 10.18 35.04 -13.00
C VAL A 163 9.36 36.33 -12.89
N LEU A 164 8.68 36.58 -11.76
CA LEU A 164 7.99 37.85 -11.51
C LEU A 164 8.96 39.03 -11.47
N PHE A 165 10.06 38.86 -10.73
CA PHE A 165 11.08 39.90 -10.59
C PHE A 165 11.73 40.23 -11.93
N ALA A 166 12.11 39.20 -12.70
CA ALA A 166 12.68 39.36 -14.03
C ALA A 166 11.70 40.04 -15.01
N GLY A 167 10.40 39.70 -14.94
CA GLY A 167 9.36 40.35 -15.73
C GLY A 167 9.14 41.83 -15.36
N ALA A 168 9.29 42.17 -14.08
CA ALA A 168 9.21 43.55 -13.59
C ALA A 168 10.43 44.39 -13.97
N ALA A 169 11.63 43.80 -13.88
CA ALA A 169 12.89 44.45 -14.24
C ALA A 169 13.02 44.74 -15.75
N ALA A 170 12.32 43.99 -16.60
CA ALA A 170 12.32 44.19 -18.05
C ALA A 170 11.65 45.49 -18.52
N GLY A 171 11.01 46.26 -17.62
CA GLY A 171 10.50 47.62 -17.90
C GLY A 171 9.39 47.72 -18.96
N SER A 172 8.93 46.61 -19.53
CA SER A 172 7.87 46.55 -20.54
C SER A 172 6.60 45.91 -19.98
N GLY A 173 5.44 46.49 -20.29
CA GLY A 173 4.14 45.95 -19.88
C GLY A 173 3.89 44.52 -20.38
N GLY A 174 4.54 44.10 -21.46
CA GLY A 174 4.52 42.72 -21.97
C GLY A 174 5.30 41.73 -21.08
N GLY A 175 6.49 42.10 -20.62
CA GLY A 175 7.31 41.26 -19.73
C GLY A 175 6.65 41.00 -18.38
N LEU A 176 6.02 42.02 -17.80
CA LEU A 176 5.32 41.91 -16.52
C LEU A 176 4.07 41.02 -16.61
N ARG A 177 3.35 41.06 -17.74
CA ARG A 177 2.22 40.16 -18.02
C ARG A 177 2.66 38.71 -18.19
N VAL A 178 3.70 38.46 -18.99
CA VAL A 178 4.21 37.09 -19.21
C VAL A 178 4.79 36.50 -17.93
N GLY A 179 5.60 37.26 -17.19
CA GLY A 179 6.13 36.85 -15.89
C GLY A 179 5.03 36.58 -14.86
N GLY A 180 4.02 37.46 -14.81
CA GLY A 180 2.82 37.30 -13.98
C GLY A 180 2.04 36.02 -14.26
N VAL A 181 1.75 35.75 -15.54
CA VAL A 181 1.03 34.55 -15.97
C VAL A 181 1.83 33.29 -15.64
N CYS A 182 3.14 33.26 -15.93
CA CYS A 182 3.98 32.11 -15.62
C CYS A 182 4.06 31.81 -14.11
N ALA A 183 4.19 32.84 -13.28
CA ALA A 183 4.22 32.68 -11.84
C ALA A 183 2.87 32.22 -11.28
N LEU A 184 1.75 32.75 -11.77
CA LEU A 184 0.41 32.27 -11.42
C LEU A 184 0.21 30.79 -11.78
N VAL A 185 0.69 30.37 -12.95
CA VAL A 185 0.62 28.96 -13.38
C VAL A 185 1.47 28.07 -12.47
N LEU A 186 2.69 28.48 -12.11
CA LEU A 186 3.55 27.73 -11.20
C LEU A 186 2.94 27.61 -9.79
N VAL A 187 2.46 28.72 -9.22
CA VAL A 187 1.81 28.73 -7.90
C VAL A 187 0.54 27.88 -7.91
N GLY A 188 -0.29 28.02 -8.94
CA GLY A 188 -1.49 27.21 -9.13
C GLY A 188 -1.19 25.71 -9.24
N ALA A 189 -0.14 25.35 -10.00
CA ALA A 189 0.28 23.96 -10.16
C ALA A 189 0.81 23.36 -8.85
N GLU A 190 1.63 24.09 -8.09
CA GLU A 190 2.11 23.64 -6.77
C GLU A 190 0.97 23.51 -5.76
N GLY A 191 0.03 24.47 -5.74
CA GLY A 191 -1.15 24.42 -4.89
C GLY A 191 -2.04 23.21 -5.21
N ALA A 192 -2.31 22.96 -6.49
CA ALA A 192 -3.05 21.78 -6.95
C ALA A 192 -2.33 20.48 -6.59
N GLN A 193 -1.00 20.45 -6.71
CA GLN A 193 -0.18 19.30 -6.35
C GLN A 193 -0.20 19.03 -4.84
N ALA A 194 -0.12 20.07 -4.00
CA ALA A 194 -0.23 19.95 -2.54
C ALA A 194 -1.59 19.36 -2.13
N LEU A 195 -2.68 19.88 -2.69
CA LEU A 195 -4.04 19.36 -2.47
C LEU A 195 -4.17 17.90 -2.91
N CYS A 196 -3.64 17.55 -4.08
CA CYS A 196 -3.67 16.18 -4.57
C CYS A 196 -2.82 15.23 -3.71
N CYS A 197 -1.66 15.68 -3.22
CA CYS A 197 -0.82 14.94 -2.27
C CYS A 197 -1.57 14.68 -0.97
N TYR A 198 -2.23 15.70 -0.41
CA TYR A 198 -3.05 15.57 0.79
C TYR A 198 -4.18 14.54 0.60
N ARG A 199 -4.94 14.65 -0.50
CA ARG A 199 -6.01 13.69 -0.84
C ARG A 199 -5.48 12.26 -1.03
N ALA A 200 -4.33 12.11 -1.68
CA ALA A 200 -3.68 10.82 -1.86
C ALA A 200 -3.24 10.20 -0.51
N ARG A 201 -2.71 10.99 0.43
CA ARG A 201 -2.39 10.51 1.79
C ARG A 201 -3.64 10.08 2.56
N ASN A 202 -4.72 10.85 2.47
CA ASN A 202 -5.98 10.48 3.13
C ASN A 202 -6.57 9.20 2.52
N ALA A 203 -6.50 9.03 1.21
CA ALA A 203 -6.88 7.78 0.54
C ALA A 203 -6.00 6.60 0.98
N PHE A 204 -4.68 6.81 1.11
CA PHE A 204 -3.75 5.81 1.63
C PHE A 204 -4.06 5.41 3.07
N ALA A 205 -4.35 6.38 3.94
CA ALA A 205 -4.70 6.12 5.34
C ALA A 205 -5.99 5.30 5.45
N ARG A 206 -6.98 5.57 4.57
CA ARG A 206 -8.24 4.80 4.45
C ARG A 206 -8.02 3.40 3.90
N LEU A 207 -7.12 3.25 2.93
CA LEU A 207 -6.72 1.93 2.41
C LEU A 207 -6.12 1.07 3.52
N ALA A 208 -5.16 1.62 4.27
CA ALA A 208 -4.49 0.89 5.36
C ALA A 208 -5.47 0.46 6.47
N SER A 209 -6.46 1.30 6.81
CA SER A 209 -7.51 0.90 7.76
C SER A 209 -8.43 -0.17 7.18
N ALA A 210 -8.89 -0.02 5.94
CA ALA A 210 -9.77 -1.00 5.29
C ALA A 210 -9.10 -2.38 5.15
N LEU A 211 -7.79 -2.41 4.86
CA LEU A 211 -7.01 -3.64 4.82
C LEU A 211 -6.83 -4.26 6.21
N ALA A 212 -6.60 -3.44 7.24
CA ALA A 212 -6.52 -3.93 8.61
C ALA A 212 -7.84 -4.57 9.07
N ASP A 213 -8.97 -3.90 8.79
CA ASP A 213 -10.31 -4.41 9.11
C ASP A 213 -10.61 -5.70 8.35
N TRP A 214 -10.26 -5.77 7.07
CA TRP A 214 -10.40 -6.97 6.26
C TRP A 214 -9.55 -8.14 6.78
N THR A 215 -8.31 -7.90 7.23
CA THR A 215 -7.48 -8.97 7.81
C THR A 215 -7.95 -9.46 9.17
N LEU A 216 -8.57 -8.59 9.96
CA LEU A 216 -9.10 -8.93 11.27
C LEU A 216 -10.51 -9.54 11.19
N ALA A 217 -11.18 -9.44 10.04
CA ALA A 217 -12.40 -10.19 9.79
C ALA A 217 -12.12 -11.68 10.04
N ARG A 218 -12.98 -12.30 10.85
CA ARG A 218 -12.82 -13.66 11.41
C ARG A 218 -12.44 -14.69 10.33
N SER A 219 -13.06 -14.61 9.16
CA SER A 219 -12.78 -15.47 8.01
C SER A 219 -11.33 -15.37 7.51
N VAL A 220 -10.74 -14.17 7.44
CA VAL A 220 -9.37 -13.98 6.94
C VAL A 220 -8.34 -14.29 8.04
N TYR A 221 -8.65 -13.93 9.29
CA TYR A 221 -7.80 -14.24 10.44
C TYR A 221 -7.61 -15.75 10.63
N ASP A 222 -8.71 -16.52 10.58
CA ASP A 222 -8.68 -17.98 10.71
C ASP A 222 -7.96 -18.63 9.52
N LEU A 223 -8.10 -18.04 8.32
CA LEU A 223 -7.34 -18.45 7.14
C LEU A 223 -5.83 -18.17 7.26
N LEU A 224 -5.42 -17.06 7.87
CA LEU A 224 -3.99 -16.76 8.06
C LEU A 224 -3.32 -17.66 9.10
N HIS A 225 -4.05 -18.02 10.16
CA HIS A 225 -3.49 -18.71 11.34
C HIS A 225 -3.76 -20.21 11.38
N GLY A 226 -4.39 -20.79 10.36
CA GLY A 226 -4.55 -22.24 10.32
C GLY A 226 -5.61 -22.79 11.27
N ARG A 227 -6.35 -21.94 12.00
CA ARG A 227 -7.41 -22.41 12.91
C ARG A 227 -8.55 -22.98 12.09
N ALA A 228 -8.71 -24.30 12.13
CA ALA A 228 -10.00 -24.90 11.83
C ALA A 228 -11.04 -24.31 12.82
N PRO A 229 -12.35 -24.29 12.47
CA PRO A 229 -13.41 -24.03 13.44
C PRO A 229 -13.46 -25.22 14.43
N GLY A 230 -12.45 -25.30 15.28
CA GLY A 230 -12.35 -26.26 16.36
C GLY A 230 -13.16 -25.73 17.51
N SER A 231 -14.16 -26.51 17.93
CA SER A 231 -14.76 -26.47 19.25
C SER A 231 -13.77 -25.94 20.29
N TYR A 232 -14.20 -24.93 21.02
CA TYR A 232 -13.48 -24.32 22.12
C TYR A 232 -12.68 -25.36 22.92
N ARG A 233 -11.35 -25.38 22.74
CA ARG A 233 -10.42 -26.15 23.57
C ARG A 233 -9.80 -25.17 24.55
N HIS A 234 -10.25 -25.22 25.80
CA HIS A 234 -9.50 -24.63 26.91
C HIS A 234 -8.12 -25.30 26.95
N THR A 235 -7.07 -24.58 26.56
CA THR A 235 -5.73 -24.86 27.06
C THR A 235 -5.58 -24.09 28.37
N PRO A 236 -5.70 -24.74 29.54
CA PRO A 236 -5.45 -24.07 30.80
C PRO A 236 -4.00 -23.55 30.81
N LEU A 237 -3.83 -22.26 31.12
CA LEU A 237 -2.52 -21.60 31.27
C LEU A 237 -1.80 -22.02 32.56
N TYR A 238 -2.44 -22.87 33.36
CA TYR A 238 -1.87 -23.48 34.55
C TYR A 238 -1.71 -24.97 34.25
N ARG A 239 -0.46 -25.46 34.20
CA ARG A 239 -0.21 -26.88 34.43
C ARG A 239 -0.62 -27.13 35.88
N ALA A 240 -1.81 -27.69 36.08
CA ALA A 240 -2.19 -28.17 37.40
C ALA A 240 -1.09 -29.14 37.86
N PRO A 241 -0.53 -28.97 39.07
CA PRO A 241 0.44 -29.91 39.60
C PRO A 241 -0.21 -31.30 39.72
N ALA A 242 0.59 -32.36 39.60
CA ALA A 242 0.12 -33.74 39.37
C ALA A 242 -0.94 -34.25 40.37
N TRP A 243 -1.03 -33.66 41.56
CA TRP A 243 -1.99 -34.01 42.60
C TRP A 243 -3.41 -33.44 42.39
N PHE A 244 -3.60 -32.52 41.44
CA PHE A 244 -4.93 -32.04 41.01
C PHE A 244 -5.56 -32.89 39.89
N ALA A 245 -4.78 -33.79 39.26
CA ALA A 245 -5.33 -34.79 38.36
C ALA A 245 -5.94 -35.90 39.22
N GLY A 246 -7.26 -35.84 39.46
CA GLY A 246 -7.98 -36.98 40.02
C GLY A 246 -7.69 -38.26 39.22
N PRO A 247 -7.82 -39.46 39.84
CA PRO A 247 -7.43 -40.71 39.21
C PRO A 247 -8.08 -40.82 37.83
N ALA A 248 -7.23 -40.96 36.81
CA ALA A 248 -7.69 -41.19 35.44
C ALA A 248 -8.64 -42.40 35.46
N PRO A 249 -9.79 -42.35 34.77
CA PRO A 249 -10.62 -43.54 34.64
C PRO A 249 -9.75 -44.62 34.00
N ALA A 250 -9.56 -45.71 34.73
CA ALA A 250 -8.78 -46.85 34.28
C ALA A 250 -9.29 -47.24 32.89
N ARG A 251 -8.42 -47.15 31.88
CA ARG A 251 -8.62 -47.85 30.62
C ARG A 251 -8.78 -49.33 30.99
N GLY A 252 -10.02 -49.80 31.00
CA GLY A 252 -10.32 -51.22 31.09
C GLY A 252 -9.57 -51.95 29.96
N PRO A 253 -9.11 -53.18 30.21
CA PRO A 253 -8.40 -53.95 29.21
C PRO A 253 -9.28 -54.12 27.98
N ALA A 254 -8.69 -53.92 26.80
CA ALA A 254 -9.31 -54.27 25.54
C ALA A 254 -9.66 -55.76 25.58
N LEU A 255 -10.95 -56.06 25.63
CA LEU A 255 -11.47 -57.39 25.34
C LEU A 255 -11.16 -57.68 23.87
N SER A 256 -10.08 -58.41 23.66
CA SER A 256 -9.84 -59.16 22.43
C SER A 256 -11.01 -60.14 22.27
N GLU A 257 -11.95 -59.83 21.37
CA GLU A 257 -12.84 -60.86 20.83
C GLU A 257 -11.97 -61.81 20.00
N VAL A 258 -11.51 -62.85 20.67
CA VAL A 258 -11.09 -64.11 20.05
C VAL A 258 -12.37 -64.77 19.53
N SER A 259 -12.70 -64.53 18.27
CA SER A 259 -13.60 -65.43 17.53
C SER A 259 -12.74 -66.46 16.82
N SER A 260 -12.41 -67.52 17.56
CA SER A 260 -11.94 -68.78 17.00
C SER A 260 -13.16 -69.61 16.61
N ALA A 261 -13.50 -69.59 15.31
CA ALA A 261 -14.27 -70.63 14.67
C ALA A 261 -13.39 -71.28 13.60
N SER A 262 -12.77 -72.40 13.95
CA SER A 262 -12.04 -73.26 13.04
C SER A 262 -12.96 -74.31 12.41
N SER A 263 -12.90 -74.39 11.08
CA SER A 263 -13.18 -75.56 10.21
C SER A 263 -14.66 -76.04 10.17
N SER A 264 -15.26 -76.37 9.02
CA SER A 264 -14.70 -77.09 7.88
C SER A 264 -15.68 -77.10 6.69
N ALA A 265 -15.09 -77.18 5.49
CA ALA A 265 -15.52 -77.94 4.31
C ALA A 265 -16.77 -77.53 3.47
N ALA A 266 -16.60 -77.82 2.17
CA ALA A 266 -17.58 -77.85 1.06
C ALA A 266 -18.00 -76.50 0.46
N GLU A 267 -18.09 -76.25 -0.84
CA GLU A 267 -17.68 -76.89 -2.10
C GLU A 267 -18.27 -75.98 -3.20
N ARG A 268 -17.52 -75.79 -4.30
CA ARG A 268 -17.99 -75.63 -5.71
C ARG A 268 -18.93 -74.47 -6.14
N HIS A 269 -18.46 -73.82 -7.22
CA HIS A 269 -19.19 -73.33 -8.41
C HIS A 269 -20.41 -72.40 -8.26
N ALA A 270 -20.27 -71.15 -8.76
CA ALA A 270 -21.00 -70.64 -9.94
C ALA A 270 -20.71 -69.15 -10.17
N ALA A 271 -19.89 -68.84 -11.19
CA ALA A 271 -20.00 -67.74 -12.14
C ALA A 271 -18.77 -67.75 -13.06
#